data_AF-A0A920TEZ7-F1
#
_entry.id   AF-A0A920TEZ7-F1
#
_cell.length_a   1.000
_cell.length_b   1.000
_cell.length_c   1.000
_cell.angle_alpha   90.00
_cell.angle_beta   90.00
_cell.angle_gamma   90.00
#
_symmetry.space_group_name_H-M   'P 1'
#
loop_
_entity.id
_entity.type
_entity.pdbx_description
1 polymer ?
#
loop_
_entity_poly.entity_id
_entity_poly.type
_entity_poly.pdbx_seq_one_letter_code
_entity_poly.pdbx_strand_id
1 'polypeptide(L)'
;MGSRGISPDLFCKLTLGVRSVGRVGEILSRACNGVRLSTEEVVQLFKLGVELPKGIAVADQLRRGVGNVVRYVVNRNINYTNVCYFRANFVPFPRGR
;
A
#
# COMPACT_ATOMS: atom_id res chain seq x y z
N MET A 1 -2.69 20.62 24.37
CA MET A 1 -3.76 21.34 23.66
C MET A 1 -3.64 21.02 22.18
N GLY A 2 -4.70 20.50 21.55
CA GLY A 2 -4.84 20.32 20.08
C GLY A 2 -4.01 19.15 19.52
N SER A 3 -4.58 18.06 19.02
CA SER A 3 -5.78 17.93 18.19
C SER A 3 -6.59 16.72 18.63
N ARG A 4 -7.91 16.90 18.78
CA ARG A 4 -8.84 15.76 18.70
C ARG A 4 -8.81 15.30 17.24
N GLY A 5 -7.87 14.42 16.93
CA GLY A 5 -7.81 13.76 15.64
C GLY A 5 -9.18 13.12 15.42
N ILE A 6 -9.85 13.53 14.34
CA ILE A 6 -11.06 12.88 13.85
C ILE A 6 -10.76 11.38 13.81
N SER A 7 -11.67 10.53 14.32
CA SER A 7 -11.46 9.08 14.26
C SER A 7 -11.18 8.69 12.79
N PRO A 8 -10.30 7.71 12.52
CA PRO A 8 -9.94 7.30 11.15
C PRO A 8 -11.17 7.08 10.27
N ASP A 9 -12.23 6.56 10.89
CA ASP A 9 -13.53 6.28 10.30
C ASP A 9 -14.29 7.54 9.83
N LEU A 10 -14.28 8.64 10.60
CA LEU A 10 -14.91 9.89 10.16
C LEU A 10 -14.10 10.57 9.05
N PHE A 11 -12.76 10.47 9.10
CA PHE A 11 -11.88 11.11 8.12
C PHE A 11 -11.93 10.39 6.75
N CYS A 12 -12.06 9.07 6.73
CA CYS A 12 -12.24 8.33 5.48
C CYS A 12 -13.62 8.59 4.85
N LYS A 13 -14.67 8.79 5.67
CA LYS A 13 -16.05 9.06 5.23
C LYS A 13 -16.29 10.49 4.76
N LEU A 14 -15.74 11.51 5.44
CA LEU A 14 -16.01 12.93 5.12
C LEU A 14 -15.06 13.52 4.07
N THR A 15 -13.77 13.15 4.08
CA THR A 15 -12.73 13.86 3.30
C THR A 15 -12.30 13.17 2.02
N LEU A 16 -12.37 11.83 1.95
CA LEU A 16 -12.03 11.06 0.75
C LEU A 16 -13.23 10.69 -0.12
N GLY A 17 -14.45 11.02 0.31
CA GLY A 17 -15.66 10.63 -0.40
C GLY A 17 -15.84 9.11 -0.51
N VAL A 18 -15.18 8.31 0.34
CA VAL A 18 -15.39 6.85 0.41
C VAL A 18 -16.73 6.62 1.08
N ARG A 19 -17.81 6.80 0.31
CA ARG A 19 -19.11 6.23 0.62
C ARG A 19 -18.98 4.73 0.41
N SER A 20 -19.42 3.92 1.37
CA SER A 20 -19.37 2.44 1.33
C SER A 20 -20.32 1.83 0.28
N VAL A 21 -20.57 2.53 -0.83
CA VAL A 21 -21.44 2.05 -1.90
C VAL A 21 -20.63 1.06 -2.72
N GLY A 22 -20.87 -0.23 -2.47
CA GLY A 22 -20.24 -1.34 -3.17
C GLY A 22 -19.08 -1.98 -2.40
N ARG A 23 -18.77 -3.21 -2.79
CA ARG A 23 -17.80 -4.09 -2.13
C ARG A 23 -16.40 -3.48 -1.96
N VAL A 24 -15.94 -2.72 -2.95
CA VAL A 24 -14.65 -2.02 -2.88
C VAL A 24 -14.67 -0.92 -1.81
N GLY A 25 -15.76 -0.16 -1.69
CA GLY A 25 -15.89 0.89 -0.67
C GLY A 25 -15.87 0.33 0.75
N GLU A 26 -16.47 -0.84 0.98
CA GLU A 26 -16.43 -1.54 2.26
C GLU A 26 -15.00 -1.99 2.63
N ILE A 27 -14.27 -2.56 1.67
CA ILE A 27 -12.88 -2.98 1.86
C ILE A 27 -12.00 -1.77 2.20
N LEU A 28 -12.15 -0.66 1.46
CA LEU A 28 -11.39 0.56 1.71
C LEU A 28 -11.74 1.18 3.07
N SER A 29 -13.01 1.14 3.49
CA SER A 29 -13.45 1.58 4.82
C SER A 29 -12.81 0.75 5.93
N ARG A 30 -12.78 -0.59 5.79
CA ARG A 30 -12.10 -1.47 6.74
C ARG A 30 -10.61 -1.16 6.85
N ALA A 31 -9.94 -0.99 5.71
CA ALA A 31 -8.53 -0.62 5.66
C ALA A 31 -8.26 0.73 6.35
N CYS A 32 -9.10 1.73 6.10
CA CYS A 32 -9.06 3.04 6.76
C CYS A 32 -9.15 2.94 8.29
N ASN A 33 -9.93 1.99 8.81
CA ASN A 33 -10.13 1.81 10.25
C ASN A 33 -9.07 0.89 10.89
N GLY A 34 -7.99 0.59 10.16
CA GLY A 34 -6.90 -0.25 10.64
C GLY A 34 -7.27 -1.73 10.78
N VAL A 35 -8.41 -2.15 10.22
CA VAL A 35 -8.84 -3.56 10.25
C VAL A 35 -8.02 -4.34 9.23
N ARG A 36 -7.45 -5.47 9.66
CA ARG A 36 -6.73 -6.37 8.76
C ARG A 36 -7.68 -6.94 7.71
N LEU A 37 -7.30 -6.82 6.45
CA LEU A 37 -8.04 -7.35 5.31
C LEU A 37 -7.76 -8.85 5.12
N SER A 38 -8.74 -9.59 4.60
CA SER A 38 -8.55 -10.97 4.17
C SER A 38 -7.80 -11.03 2.84
N THR A 39 -7.29 -12.22 2.48
CA THR A 39 -6.62 -12.45 1.19
C THR A 39 -7.55 -12.13 0.01
N GLU A 40 -8.82 -12.50 0.11
CA GLU A 40 -9.83 -12.29 -0.94
C GLU A 40 -10.08 -10.80 -1.15
N GLU A 41 -10.14 -10.01 -0.06
CA GLU A 41 -10.30 -8.56 -0.12
C GLU A 41 -9.08 -7.89 -0.76
N VAL A 42 -7.86 -8.34 -0.41
CA VAL A 42 -6.62 -7.85 -1.02
C VAL A 42 -6.58 -8.17 -2.52
N VAL A 43 -6.95 -9.39 -2.93
CA VAL A 43 -7.03 -9.78 -4.35
C VAL A 43 -8.00 -8.88 -5.12
N GLN A 44 -9.09 -8.43 -4.49
CA GLN A 44 -10.01 -7.47 -5.10
C GLN A 44 -9.40 -6.08 -5.27
N LEU A 45 -8.57 -5.63 -4.33
CA LEU A 45 -7.85 -4.35 -4.48
C LEU A 45 -6.85 -4.38 -5.65
N PHE A 46 -6.27 -5.53 -5.98
CA PHE A 46 -5.45 -5.66 -7.19
C PHE A 46 -6.24 -5.56 -8.50
N LYS A 47 -7.58 -5.56 -8.45
CA LYS A 47 -8.47 -5.51 -9.61
C LYS A 47 -9.21 -4.16 -9.76
N LEU A 48 -8.77 -3.11 -9.08
CA LEU A 48 -9.52 -1.85 -8.95
C LEU A 48 -9.83 -1.14 -10.28
N GLY A 49 -9.05 -1.33 -11.35
CA GLY A 49 -9.34 -0.73 -12.67
C GLY A 49 -9.63 0.78 -12.57
N VAL A 50 -10.86 1.18 -12.91
CA VAL A 50 -11.33 2.59 -12.84
C VAL A 50 -11.40 3.17 -11.42
N GLU A 51 -11.52 2.32 -10.40
CA GLU A 51 -11.56 2.71 -8.99
C GLU A 51 -10.16 2.89 -8.38
N LEU A 52 -9.09 2.65 -9.13
CA LEU A 52 -7.70 2.76 -8.66
C LEU A 52 -7.38 4.12 -8.00
N PRO A 53 -7.82 5.28 -8.55
CA PRO A 53 -7.56 6.57 -7.91
C PRO A 53 -8.12 6.67 -6.48
N LYS A 54 -9.28 6.05 -6.20
CA LYS A 54 -9.86 6.01 -4.85
C LYS A 54 -8.99 5.19 -3.89
N GLY A 55 -8.50 4.04 -4.36
CA GLY A 55 -7.57 3.21 -3.60
C GLY A 55 -6.26 3.93 -3.27
N ILE A 56 -5.70 4.66 -4.24
CA ILE A 56 -4.49 5.48 -4.04
C ILE A 56 -4.74 6.59 -3.01
N ALA A 57 -5.89 7.27 -3.08
CA ALA A 57 -6.21 8.36 -2.15
C ALA A 57 -6.34 7.85 -0.69
N VAL A 58 -6.98 6.69 -0.50
CA VAL A 58 -7.02 6.02 0.81
C VAL A 58 -5.62 5.63 1.29
N ALA A 59 -4.78 5.09 0.41
CA ALA A 59 -3.41 4.71 0.75
C ALA A 59 -2.54 5.92 1.15
N ASP A 60 -2.61 7.05 0.43
CA ASP A 60 -1.87 8.26 0.81
C ASP A 60 -2.33 8.80 2.17
N GLN A 61 -3.63 8.74 2.46
CA GLN A 61 -4.16 9.15 3.76
C GLN A 61 -3.63 8.27 4.90
N LEU A 62 -3.65 6.94 4.73
CA LEU A 62 -3.04 6.02 5.70
C LEU A 62 -1.55 6.33 5.89
N ARG A 63 -0.82 6.60 4.80
CA ARG A 63 0.59 7.01 4.85
C ARG A 63 0.79 8.34 5.59
N ARG A 64 -0.13 9.31 5.50
CA ARG A 64 -0.04 10.56 6.27
C ARG A 64 -0.20 10.34 7.78
N GLY A 65 -0.86 9.27 8.20
CA GLY A 65 -0.97 8.88 9.60
C GLY A 65 0.38 8.61 10.29
N VAL A 66 1.41 8.24 9.53
CA VAL A 66 2.79 8.06 10.05
C VAL A 66 3.67 9.32 9.92
N GLY A 67 3.06 10.45 9.54
CA GLY A 67 3.73 11.72 9.30
C GLY A 67 4.13 11.95 7.85
N ASN A 68 4.62 13.17 7.57
CA ASN A 68 5.01 13.60 6.21
C ASN A 68 6.53 13.54 5.96
N VAL A 69 7.30 13.04 6.92
CA VAL A 69 8.76 12.95 6.79
C VAL A 69 9.11 11.73 5.95
N VAL A 70 9.63 11.97 4.74
CA VAL A 70 10.26 10.93 3.92
C VAL A 70 11.66 10.67 4.45
N ARG A 71 11.98 9.40 4.72
CA ARG A 71 13.28 8.97 5.23
C ARG A 71 14.00 8.17 4.16
N TYR A 72 15.33 8.26 4.11
CA TYR A 72 16.17 7.49 3.21
C TYR A 72 17.34 6.89 3.98
N VAL A 73 17.90 5.81 3.45
CA VAL A 73 19.08 5.13 4.00
C VAL A 73 20.14 5.05 2.92
N VAL A 74 21.33 5.59 3.20
CA VAL A 74 22.50 5.39 2.34
C VAL A 74 23.11 4.04 2.70
N ASN A 75 22.82 3.01 1.90
CA ASN A 75 23.33 1.67 2.10
C ASN A 75 24.47 1.35 1.14
N ARG A 76 25.58 0.78 1.65
CA ARG A 76 26.67 0.23 0.84
C ARG A 76 26.55 -1.29 0.86
N ASN A 77 25.77 -1.83 -0.08
CA ASN A 77 25.63 -3.27 -0.24
C ASN A 77 26.82 -3.83 -1.02
N ILE A 78 27.67 -4.65 -0.38
CA ILE A 78 28.82 -5.30 -1.03
C ILE A 78 28.35 -6.65 -1.60
N ASN A 79 28.17 -6.71 -2.91
CA ASN A 79 28.01 -7.97 -3.63
C ASN A 79 29.40 -8.46 -4.06
N TYR A 80 30.02 -9.33 -3.27
CA TYR A 80 31.38 -9.84 -3.55
C TYR A 80 31.44 -10.72 -4.82
N THR A 81 30.30 -11.18 -5.31
CA THR A 81 30.15 -11.88 -6.59
C THR A 81 28.77 -11.58 -7.19
N ASN A 82 28.72 -11.32 -8.50
CA ASN A 82 27.49 -11.27 -9.28
C ASN A 82 27.22 -12.61 -10.00
N VAL A 83 27.97 -13.65 -9.65
CA VAL A 83 27.94 -14.95 -10.29
C VAL A 83 26.89 -15.84 -9.64
N CYS A 84 25.84 -16.19 -10.39
CA CYS A 84 24.78 -17.08 -9.93
C CYS A 84 24.76 -18.37 -10.76
N TYR A 85 24.74 -19.54 -10.11
CA TYR A 85 24.58 -20.83 -10.79
C TYR A 85 23.11 -21.14 -11.13
N PHE A 86 22.17 -20.48 -10.46
CA PHE A 86 20.75 -20.69 -10.67
C PHE A 86 20.23 -19.83 -11.81
N ARG A 87 19.31 -20.40 -12.60
CA ARG A 87 18.58 -19.71 -13.66
C ARG A 87 17.26 -19.18 -13.13
N ALA A 88 17.24 -17.90 -12.80
CA ALA A 88 16.01 -17.16 -12.57
C ALA A 88 15.70 -16.31 -13.81
N ASN A 89 14.49 -16.43 -14.35
CA ASN A 89 14.07 -15.77 -15.60
C ASN A 89 14.08 -14.24 -15.54
N PHE A 90 14.19 -13.67 -14.34
CA PHE A 90 14.15 -12.24 -14.09
C PHE A 90 15.48 -11.68 -13.55
N VAL A 91 16.51 -12.52 -13.38
CA VAL A 91 17.82 -12.10 -12.90
C VAL A 91 18.77 -11.97 -14.10
N PRO A 92 19.50 -10.84 -14.25
CA PRO A 92 20.36 -10.60 -15.41
C PRO A 92 21.68 -11.38 -15.41
N PHE A 93 22.01 -12.14 -14.36
CA PHE A 93 23.30 -12.83 -14.21
C PHE A 93 23.23 -14.36 -13.96
N PRO A 94 22.48 -15.15 -14.75
CA PRO A 94 22.54 -16.61 -14.64
C PRO A 94 23.79 -17.18 -15.34
N ARG A 95 24.48 -18.15 -14.74
CA ARG A 95 25.50 -18.97 -15.41
C ARG A 95 24.88 -20.18 -16.11
N GLY A 96 25.27 -20.39 -17.36
CA GLY A 96 24.91 -21.53 -18.20
C GLY A 96 24.46 -21.08 -19.60
N ARG A 97 25.04 -21.66 -20.66
CA ARG A 97 24.38 -21.73 -21.98
C ARG A 97 23.25 -22.74 -21.95
#